data_AF-A0A0F9D976-F1
#
_entry.id   AF-A0A0F9D976-F1
#
_cell.length_a   1.000
_cell.length_b   1.000
_cell.length_c   1.000
_cell.angle_alpha   90.00
_cell.angle_beta   90.00
_cell.angle_gamma   90.00
#
_symmetry.space_group_name_H-M   'P 1'
#
loop_
_entity.id
_entity.type
_entity.pdbx_description
1 polymer ?
#
loop_
_entity_poly.entity_id
_entity_poly.type
_entity_poly.pdbx_seq_one_letter_code
_entity_poly.pdbx_strand_id
1 'polypeptide(L)'
;VWFATEDRVKSAKMKIVYDDIGSLNLGDNNIHFKGKKQAIDIDKRNIKEVSLTEQSSNKIVKIIYGYPSMVIRFVLVWIGVIIMAFILKHPFFIFLSFAYPVGGLGFLRLYSMALKGKWILIDSEDADGNINRFYFADGSLLGWAGLFGGTKKVYQSLNAMLENSSNPVRQ
;
A
#
# COMPACT_ATOMS: atom_id res chain seq x y z
N VAL A 1 9.32 -6.70 -4.35
CA VAL A 1 8.69 -5.45 -4.82
C VAL A 1 7.44 -5.79 -5.61
N TRP A 2 6.38 -5.04 -5.40
CA TRP A 2 5.15 -5.11 -6.21
C TRP A 2 5.20 -4.07 -7.31
N PHE A 3 4.73 -4.43 -8.49
CA PHE A 3 4.61 -3.56 -9.64
C PHE A 3 3.13 -3.39 -10.03
N ALA A 4 2.75 -2.16 -10.37
CA ALA A 4 1.41 -1.85 -10.84
C ALA A 4 1.43 -0.81 -11.96
N THR A 5 0.46 -0.95 -12.86
CA THR A 5 0.08 0.05 -13.86
C THR A 5 -0.79 1.14 -13.22
N GLU A 6 -0.87 2.30 -13.87
CA GLU A 6 -1.69 3.42 -13.41
C GLU A 6 -3.17 3.02 -13.23
N ASP A 7 -3.71 2.28 -14.20
CA ASP A 7 -5.09 1.77 -14.17
C ASP A 7 -5.33 0.85 -12.98
N ARG A 8 -4.33 0.04 -12.62
CA ARG A 8 -4.41 -0.85 -11.46
C ARG A 8 -4.41 -0.08 -10.15
N VAL A 9 -3.52 0.89 -10.00
CA VAL A 9 -3.43 1.71 -8.77
C VAL A 9 -4.70 2.54 -8.56
N LYS A 10 -5.30 3.05 -9.64
CA LYS A 10 -6.55 3.82 -9.60
C LYS A 10 -7.82 2.97 -9.56
N SER A 11 -7.70 1.64 -9.69
CA SER A 11 -8.86 0.75 -9.73
C SER A 11 -9.69 0.79 -8.45
N ALA A 12 -11.02 0.86 -8.59
CA ALA A 12 -11.97 0.82 -7.49
C ALA A 12 -12.01 -0.54 -6.75
N LYS A 13 -11.51 -1.61 -7.38
CA LYS A 13 -11.52 -2.97 -6.79
C LYS A 13 -10.25 -3.20 -5.96
N MET A 14 -10.32 -2.86 -4.68
CA MET A 14 -9.21 -2.89 -3.71
C MET A 14 -8.60 -4.27 -3.38
N LYS A 15 -9.05 -5.39 -3.97
CA LYS A 15 -8.66 -6.72 -3.47
C LYS A 15 -7.22 -7.13 -3.80
N ILE A 16 -6.65 -6.68 -4.93
CA ILE A 16 -5.25 -6.93 -5.33
C ILE A 16 -4.77 -5.74 -6.15
N VAL A 17 -3.76 -5.00 -5.65
CA VAL A 17 -3.36 -3.69 -6.18
C VAL A 17 -2.08 -3.76 -7.04
N TYR A 18 -1.63 -4.95 -7.39
CA TYR A 18 -0.43 -5.12 -8.21
C TYR A 18 -0.73 -5.99 -9.43
N ASP A 19 -0.04 -5.70 -10.53
CA ASP A 19 -0.08 -6.49 -11.76
C ASP A 19 0.96 -7.61 -11.72
N ASP A 20 2.11 -7.36 -11.10
CA ASP A 20 3.21 -8.30 -10.99
C ASP A 20 3.99 -8.17 -9.66
N ILE A 21 4.74 -9.21 -9.32
CA ILE A 21 5.62 -9.27 -8.15
C ILE A 21 6.99 -9.74 -8.59
N GLY A 22 8.04 -9.07 -8.11
CA GLY A 22 9.40 -9.45 -8.42
C GLY A 22 10.46 -8.72 -7.61
N SER A 23 11.66 -8.65 -8.19
CA SER A 23 12.81 -7.94 -7.66
C SER A 23 13.03 -6.63 -8.42
N LEU A 24 13.40 -5.58 -7.70
CA LEU A 24 13.82 -4.30 -8.27
C LEU A 24 15.31 -4.15 -8.00
N ASN A 25 16.11 -4.15 -9.06
CA ASN A 25 17.55 -3.94 -9.00
C ASN A 25 17.85 -2.51 -9.43
N LEU A 26 18.57 -1.80 -8.58
CA LEU A 26 19.01 -0.43 -8.82
C LEU A 26 20.45 -0.50 -9.35
N GLY A 27 20.61 -0.41 -10.67
CA GLY A 27 21.92 -0.39 -11.33
C GLY A 27 22.51 1.02 -11.40
N ASP A 28 23.72 1.15 -11.95
CA ASP A 28 24.42 2.44 -12.04
C ASP A 28 23.79 3.40 -13.06
N ASN A 29 23.21 2.88 -14.15
CA ASN A 29 22.60 3.67 -15.22
C ASN A 29 21.12 3.38 -15.43
N ASN A 30 20.60 2.29 -14.86
CA ASN A 30 19.23 1.87 -15.08
C ASN A 30 18.57 1.31 -13.81
N ILE A 31 17.25 1.27 -13.84
CA ILE A 31 16.41 0.60 -12.85
C ILE A 31 15.81 -0.61 -13.54
N HIS A 32 16.18 -1.80 -13.10
CA HIS A 32 15.72 -3.05 -13.68
C HIS A 32 14.73 -3.74 -12.75
N PHE A 33 13.47 -3.79 -13.14
CA PHE A 33 12.46 -4.60 -12.49
C PHE A 33 12.33 -5.95 -13.20
N LYS A 34 12.48 -7.03 -12.45
CA LYS A 34 12.26 -8.40 -12.94
C LYS A 34 11.10 -9.04 -12.18
N GLY A 35 9.92 -9.01 -12.78
CA GLY A 35 8.69 -9.62 -12.30
C GLY A 35 8.55 -11.09 -12.73
N LYS A 36 7.40 -11.70 -12.38
CA LYS A 36 7.04 -13.05 -12.84
C LYS A 36 6.43 -13.05 -14.23
N LYS A 37 5.75 -11.96 -14.61
CA LYS A 37 5.04 -11.80 -15.87
C LYS A 37 5.78 -10.87 -16.83
N GLN A 38 6.47 -9.87 -16.30
CA GLN A 38 7.13 -8.86 -17.11
C GLN A 38 8.47 -8.42 -16.52
N ALA A 39 9.36 -7.95 -17.39
CA ALA A 39 10.57 -7.23 -17.02
C ALA A 39 10.48 -5.80 -17.55
N ILE A 40 10.93 -4.84 -16.76
CA ILE A 40 10.96 -3.42 -17.12
C ILE A 40 12.37 -2.92 -16.88
N ASP A 41 12.93 -2.23 -17.88
CA ASP A 41 14.21 -1.54 -17.77
C ASP A 41 13.96 -0.05 -17.99
N ILE A 42 14.34 0.77 -17.01
CA ILE A 42 14.16 2.23 -17.05
C ILE A 42 15.54 2.86 -17.01
N ASP A 43 15.95 3.51 -18.10
CA ASP A 43 17.18 4.31 -18.12
C ASP A 43 17.00 5.52 -17.21
N LYS A 44 17.96 5.78 -16.32
CA LYS A 44 17.93 6.92 -15.40
C LYS A 44 17.85 8.26 -16.13
N ARG A 45 18.43 8.38 -17.33
CA ARG A 45 18.40 9.61 -18.13
C ARG A 45 16.99 10.00 -18.55
N ASN A 46 16.11 9.01 -18.63
CA ASN A 46 14.73 9.18 -19.05
C ASN A 46 13.79 9.46 -17.88
N ILE A 47 14.27 9.32 -16.64
CA ILE A 47 13.47 9.59 -15.43
C ILE A 47 13.32 11.09 -15.25
N LYS A 48 12.07 11.55 -15.26
CA LYS A 48 11.70 12.95 -14.99
C LYS A 48 11.51 13.21 -13.51
N GLU A 49 10.77 12.34 -12.86
CA GLU A 49 10.38 12.52 -11.47
C GLU A 49 10.24 11.18 -10.76
N VAL A 50 10.62 11.17 -9.48
CA VAL A 50 10.30 10.09 -8.56
C VAL A 50 9.58 10.67 -7.36
N SER A 51 8.35 10.23 -7.14
CA SER A 51 7.51 10.72 -6.07
C SER A 51 6.89 9.58 -5.26
N LEU A 52 6.48 9.91 -4.03
CA LEU A 52 5.68 9.01 -3.20
C LEU A 52 4.20 9.40 -3.33
N THR A 53 3.38 8.45 -3.78
CA THR A 53 1.94 8.65 -3.93
C THR A 53 1.16 7.68 -3.06
N GLU A 54 0.02 8.14 -2.56
CA GLU A 54 -0.93 7.28 -1.84
C GLU A 54 -1.91 6.67 -2.83
N GLN A 55 -2.25 5.40 -2.64
CA GLN A 55 -3.31 4.77 -3.40
C GLN A 55 -4.61 5.57 -3.23
N SER A 56 -5.13 6.09 -4.35
CA SER A 56 -6.37 6.85 -4.37
C SER A 56 -7.55 5.90 -4.09
N SER A 57 -7.90 5.75 -2.82
CA SER A 57 -9.15 5.08 -2.45
C SER A 57 -10.31 5.90 -2.99
N ASN A 58 -11.14 5.29 -3.83
CA ASN A 58 -12.42 5.89 -4.19
C ASN A 58 -13.27 6.01 -2.90
N LYS A 59 -13.40 7.24 -2.37
CA LYS A 59 -14.03 7.52 -1.07
C LYS A 59 -15.44 6.93 -1.00
N ILE A 60 -16.13 6.92 -2.13
CA ILE A 60 -17.51 6.45 -2.28
C ILE A 60 -17.62 4.94 -2.01
N VAL A 61 -16.73 4.13 -2.59
CA VAL A 61 -16.74 2.67 -2.38
C VAL A 61 -16.45 2.31 -0.93
N LYS A 62 -15.55 3.08 -0.28
CA LYS A 62 -15.21 2.90 1.13
C LYS A 62 -16.40 3.19 2.05
N ILE A 63 -17.15 4.26 1.75
CA ILE A 63 -18.32 4.68 2.52
C ILE A 63 -19.51 3.73 2.31
N ILE A 64 -19.77 3.27 1.08
CA ILE A 64 -20.96 2.48 0.76
C ILE A 64 -20.80 1.00 1.16
N TYR A 65 -19.64 0.38 0.89
CA TYR A 65 -19.47 -1.06 1.07
C TYR A 65 -18.59 -1.44 2.26
N GLY A 66 -17.62 -0.59 2.61
CA GLY A 66 -16.64 -0.89 3.66
C GLY A 66 -17.16 -0.65 5.08
N TYR A 67 -17.69 0.54 5.33
CA TYR A 67 -18.13 0.94 6.68
C TYR A 67 -19.42 0.25 7.14
N PRO A 68 -20.52 0.20 6.36
CA PRO A 68 -21.79 -0.32 6.85
C PRO A 68 -21.70 -1.82 7.14
N SER A 69 -21.06 -2.60 6.25
CA SER A 69 -20.95 -4.06 6.43
C SER A 69 -20.08 -4.45 7.63
N MET A 70 -18.99 -3.71 7.91
CA MET A 70 -18.18 -3.94 9.09
C MET A 70 -18.86 -3.48 10.38
N VAL A 71 -19.54 -2.34 10.36
CA VAL A 71 -20.31 -1.85 11.53
C VAL A 71 -21.41 -2.86 11.88
N ILE A 72 -22.14 -3.37 10.90
CA ILE A 72 -23.17 -4.40 11.12
C ILE A 72 -22.55 -5.66 11.74
N ARG A 73 -21.43 -6.17 11.19
CA ARG A 73 -20.74 -7.34 11.76
C ARG A 73 -20.28 -7.08 13.20
N PHE A 74 -19.74 -5.89 13.47
CA PHE A 74 -19.34 -5.50 14.82
C PHE A 74 -20.51 -5.49 15.79
N VAL A 75 -21.64 -4.89 15.40
CA VAL A 75 -22.87 -4.83 16.19
C VAL A 75 -23.42 -6.24 16.45
N LEU A 76 -23.46 -7.12 15.44
CA LEU A 76 -23.94 -8.49 15.60
C LEU A 76 -23.05 -9.31 16.55
N VAL A 77 -21.73 -9.20 16.43
CA VAL A 77 -20.80 -9.85 17.38
C VAL A 77 -21.02 -9.32 18.78
N TRP A 78 -21.21 -8.02 18.94
CA TRP A 78 -21.48 -7.38 20.23
C TRP A 78 -22.78 -7.85 20.88
N ILE A 79 -23.87 -7.93 20.10
CA ILE A 79 -25.16 -8.47 20.55
C ILE A 79 -24.97 -9.91 21.04
N GLY A 80 -24.22 -10.73 20.29
CA GLY A 80 -23.89 -12.10 20.69
C GLY A 80 -23.16 -12.18 22.03
N VAL A 81 -22.16 -11.30 22.25
CA VAL A 81 -21.42 -11.23 23.52
C VAL A 81 -22.33 -10.83 24.69
N ILE A 82 -23.23 -9.86 24.51
CA ILE A 82 -24.20 -9.45 25.55
C ILE A 82 -25.14 -10.62 25.90
N ILE A 83 -25.70 -11.28 24.89
CA ILE A 83 -26.60 -12.43 25.09
C ILE A 83 -25.87 -13.54 25.85
N MET A 84 -24.63 -13.86 25.44
CA MET A 84 -23.80 -14.87 26.09
C MET A 84 -23.48 -14.50 27.56
N ALA A 85 -23.18 -13.23 27.83
CA ALA A 85 -22.94 -12.73 29.19
C ALA A 85 -24.17 -12.90 30.09
N PHE A 86 -25.37 -12.63 29.55
CA PHE A 86 -26.64 -12.80 30.25
C PHE A 86 -26.94 -14.27 30.57
N ILE A 87 -26.70 -15.17 29.61
CA ILE A 87 -26.93 -16.61 29.78
C ILE A 87 -25.97 -17.21 30.81
N LEU A 88 -24.68 -16.86 30.73
CA LEU A 88 -23.64 -17.46 31.56
C LEU A 88 -23.50 -16.83 32.96
N LYS A 89 -24.16 -15.69 33.21
CA LYS A 89 -24.09 -14.91 34.47
C LYS A 89 -22.67 -14.67 34.99
N HIS A 90 -21.68 -14.66 34.09
CA HIS A 90 -20.28 -14.56 34.47
C HIS A 90 -19.79 -13.11 34.31
N PRO A 91 -19.25 -12.47 35.37
CA PRO A 91 -18.83 -11.06 35.33
C PRO A 91 -17.67 -10.79 34.35
N PHE A 92 -16.90 -11.82 34.01
CA PHE A 92 -15.82 -11.74 33.01
C PHE A 92 -16.33 -11.30 31.63
N PHE A 93 -17.52 -11.75 31.20
CA PHE A 93 -18.08 -11.38 29.89
C PHE A 93 -18.59 -9.93 29.86
N ILE A 94 -18.98 -9.37 31.00
CA ILE A 94 -19.33 -7.95 31.12
C ILE A 94 -18.08 -7.10 30.88
N PHE A 95 -16.94 -7.44 31.51
CA PHE A 95 -15.68 -6.75 31.30
C PHE A 95 -15.19 -6.84 29.84
N LEU A 96 -15.26 -8.04 29.23
CA LEU A 96 -14.86 -8.26 27.85
C LEU A 96 -15.69 -7.43 26.86
N SER A 97 -16.97 -7.21 27.19
CA SER A 97 -17.85 -6.37 26.38
C SER A 97 -17.31 -4.94 26.31
N PHE A 98 -16.92 -4.30 27.42
CA PHE A 98 -16.37 -2.93 27.39
C PHE A 98 -14.97 -2.80 26.78
N ALA A 99 -14.14 -3.84 26.83
CA ALA A 99 -12.80 -3.81 26.20
C ALA A 99 -12.86 -3.87 24.66
N TYR A 100 -13.89 -4.53 24.11
CA TYR A 100 -14.00 -4.82 22.68
C TYR A 100 -14.28 -3.60 21.78
N PRO A 101 -15.11 -2.59 22.14
CA PRO A 101 -15.30 -1.37 21.34
C PRO A 101 -14.03 -0.56 21.21
N VAL A 102 -13.28 -0.42 22.30
CA VAL A 102 -12.05 0.38 22.34
C VAL A 102 -10.98 -0.28 21.46
N GLY A 103 -10.80 -1.60 21.62
CA GLY A 103 -9.92 -2.38 20.76
C GLY A 103 -10.39 -2.44 19.31
N GLY A 104 -11.70 -2.56 19.08
CA GLY A 104 -12.33 -2.70 17.77
C GLY A 104 -12.29 -1.43 16.92
N LEU A 105 -12.56 -0.27 17.52
CA LEU A 105 -12.41 1.03 16.85
C LEU A 105 -10.93 1.34 16.58
N GLY A 106 -10.04 1.01 17.52
CA GLY A 106 -8.60 1.09 17.33
C GLY A 106 -8.15 0.23 16.14
N PHE A 107 -8.60 -1.02 16.09
CA PHE A 107 -8.32 -1.96 15.00
C PHE A 107 -8.91 -1.50 13.67
N LEU A 108 -10.14 -1.00 13.63
CA LEU A 108 -10.76 -0.43 12.42
C LEU A 108 -9.97 0.76 11.89
N ARG A 109 -9.50 1.65 12.77
CA ARG A 109 -8.65 2.79 12.40
C ARG A 109 -7.31 2.29 11.85
N LEU A 110 -6.65 1.35 12.54
CA LEU A 110 -5.40 0.74 12.10
C LEU A 110 -5.55 0.04 10.75
N TYR A 111 -6.60 -0.74 10.58
CA TYR A 111 -6.96 -1.43 9.34
C TYR A 111 -7.22 -0.44 8.20
N SER A 112 -7.93 0.66 8.48
CA SER A 112 -8.20 1.69 7.48
C SER A 112 -6.95 2.44 7.02
N MET A 113 -5.94 2.55 7.89
CA MET A 113 -4.61 3.09 7.57
C MET A 113 -3.77 2.05 6.83
N ALA A 114 -3.88 0.78 7.22
CA ALA A 114 -3.23 -0.36 6.56
C ALA A 114 -3.63 -0.51 5.10
N LEU A 115 -4.87 -0.16 4.78
CA LEU A 115 -5.40 -0.22 3.43
C LEU A 115 -4.93 0.93 2.51
N LYS A 116 -4.22 1.94 3.02
CA LYS A 116 -3.63 3.00 2.18
C LYS A 116 -2.21 2.60 1.78
N GLY A 117 -2.11 1.75 0.75
CA GLY A 117 -0.82 1.42 0.15
C GLY A 117 -0.10 2.69 -0.32
N LYS A 118 1.17 2.84 0.07
CA LYS A 118 2.07 3.86 -0.51
C LYS A 118 2.78 3.24 -1.70
N TRP A 119 2.87 4.02 -2.77
CA TRP A 119 3.52 3.65 -4.02
C TRP A 119 4.63 4.67 -4.31
N ILE A 120 5.71 4.17 -4.90
CA ILE A 120 6.74 4.95 -5.56
C ILE A 120 6.29 5.09 -7.00
N LEU A 121 6.06 6.32 -7.44
CA LEU A 121 5.79 6.66 -8.82
C LEU A 121 7.09 7.07 -9.48
N ILE A 122 7.42 6.44 -10.60
CA ILE A 122 8.51 6.83 -11.48
C ILE A 122 7.91 7.25 -12.82
N ASP A 123 8.07 8.53 -13.14
CA ASP A 123 7.68 9.08 -14.44
C ASP A 123 8.92 9.07 -15.35
N SER A 124 8.84 8.31 -16.44
CA SER A 124 9.89 8.19 -17.46
C SER A 124 9.38 8.73 -18.79
N GLU A 125 10.20 9.47 -19.51
CA GLU A 125 9.91 9.90 -20.87
C GLU A 125 10.54 8.92 -21.88
N ASP A 126 9.76 8.45 -22.84
CA ASP A 126 10.28 7.62 -23.94
C ASP A 126 10.89 8.49 -25.05
N ALA A 127 11.56 7.87 -26.03
CA ALA A 127 12.13 8.57 -27.19
C ALA A 127 11.11 9.40 -27.98
N ASP A 128 9.84 8.98 -27.95
CA ASP A 128 8.72 9.68 -28.59
C ASP A 128 8.14 10.84 -27.75
N GLY A 129 8.71 11.14 -26.59
CA GLY A 129 8.21 12.16 -25.65
C GLY A 129 6.99 11.73 -24.83
N ASN A 130 6.62 10.44 -24.90
CA ASN A 130 5.51 9.90 -24.12
C ASN A 130 5.93 9.66 -22.67
N ILE A 131 5.11 10.10 -21.71
CA ILE A 131 5.34 9.87 -20.28
C ILE A 131 4.77 8.51 -19.88
N ASN A 132 5.66 7.59 -19.53
CA ASN A 132 5.35 6.29 -18.96
C ASN A 132 5.45 6.33 -17.44
N ARG A 133 4.37 5.92 -16.76
CA ARG A 133 4.26 5.91 -15.31
C ARG A 133 4.39 4.51 -14.74
N PHE A 134 5.38 4.30 -13.88
CA PHE A 134 5.62 3.01 -13.22
C PHE A 134 5.40 3.12 -11.71
N TYR A 135 4.57 2.23 -11.16
CA TYR A 135 4.27 2.21 -9.73
C TYR A 135 4.93 1.01 -9.06
N PHE A 136 5.75 1.28 -8.06
CA PHE A 136 6.43 0.26 -7.25
C PHE A 136 6.05 0.37 -5.79
N ALA A 137 5.89 -0.75 -5.10
CA ALA A 137 5.72 -0.77 -3.65
C ALA A 137 6.55 -1.88 -3.01
N ASP A 138 6.92 -1.69 -1.75
CA ASP A 138 7.45 -2.80 -0.99
C ASP A 138 6.34 -3.82 -0.73
N GLY A 139 6.50 -5.00 -1.33
CA GLY A 139 5.57 -6.10 -1.22
C GLY A 139 5.81 -7.00 -0.02
N SER A 140 6.82 -6.70 0.81
CA SER A 140 7.11 -7.51 1.99
C SER A 140 5.94 -7.46 2.99
N LEU A 141 5.81 -8.54 3.76
CA LEU A 141 4.69 -8.76 4.69
C LEU A 141 3.31 -8.60 4.02
N LEU A 142 3.12 -9.06 2.78
CA LEU A 142 1.84 -8.94 2.05
C LEU A 142 1.33 -7.48 1.96
N GLY A 143 2.24 -6.51 1.80
CA GLY A 143 1.91 -5.08 1.67
C GLY A 143 1.84 -4.32 2.99
N TRP A 144 1.93 -5.02 4.13
CA TRP A 144 2.00 -4.39 5.44
C TRP A 144 3.32 -3.65 5.67
N ALA A 145 4.39 -4.00 4.95
CA ALA A 145 5.64 -3.26 5.04
C ALA A 145 5.54 -1.80 4.60
N GLY A 146 4.57 -1.45 3.73
CA GLY A 146 4.26 -0.05 3.42
C GLY A 146 3.86 0.78 4.64
N LEU A 147 3.28 0.14 5.68
CA LEU A 147 2.94 0.77 6.96
C LEU A 147 4.15 0.95 7.86
N PHE A 148 5.09 0.01 7.79
CA PHE A 148 6.34 0.05 8.56
C PHE A 148 7.47 0.79 7.83
N GLY A 149 7.14 1.52 6.76
CA GLY A 149 8.08 2.38 6.04
C GLY A 149 8.98 1.65 5.04
N GLY A 150 8.71 0.39 4.70
CA GLY A 150 9.44 -0.37 3.67
C GLY A 150 9.49 0.36 2.34
N THR A 151 8.33 0.79 1.81
CA THR A 151 8.26 1.61 0.60
C THR A 151 9.05 2.92 0.73
N LYS A 152 9.04 3.56 1.91
CA LYS A 152 9.81 4.80 2.14
C LYS A 152 11.32 4.56 2.07
N LYS A 153 11.81 3.42 2.58
CA LYS A 153 13.24 3.04 2.47
C LYS A 153 13.65 2.80 1.02
N VAL A 154 12.80 2.12 0.24
CA VAL A 154 13.05 1.91 -1.19
C VAL A 154 13.08 3.26 -1.92
N TYR A 155 12.13 4.16 -1.64
CA TYR A 155 12.12 5.52 -2.20
C TYR A 155 13.39 6.30 -1.87
N GLN A 156 13.82 6.30 -0.60
CA GLN A 156 15.03 6.99 -0.17
C GLN A 156 16.29 6.44 -0.87
N SER A 157 16.36 5.12 -1.05
CA SER A 157 17.47 4.48 -1.77
C SER A 157 17.48 4.89 -3.25
N LEU A 158 16.31 5.02 -3.86
CA LEU A 158 16.15 5.44 -5.25
C LEU A 158 16.53 6.92 -5.44
N ASN A 159 16.09 7.80 -4.55
CA ASN A 159 16.48 9.22 -4.57
C ASN A 159 17.99 9.41 -4.36
N ALA A 160 18.58 8.73 -3.37
CA ALA A 160 20.03 8.81 -3.13
C ALA A 160 20.84 8.35 -4.36
N MET A 161 20.36 7.33 -5.06
CA MET A 161 20.96 6.86 -6.30
C MET A 161 20.85 7.90 -7.44
N LEU A 162 19.72 8.61 -7.54
CA LEU A 162 19.53 9.66 -8.55
C LEU A 162 20.39 10.90 -8.26
N GLU A 163 20.48 11.31 -7.01
CA GLU A 163 21.34 12.43 -6.57
C GLU A 163 22.83 12.16 -6.85
N ASN A 164 23.30 10.93 -6.63
CA ASN A 164 24.68 10.55 -6.95
C ASN A 164 24.96 10.57 -8.46
N SER A 165 23.95 10.34 -9.30
CA SER A 165 24.11 10.38 -10.76
C SER A 165 24.11 11.81 -11.33
N SER A 166 23.46 12.77 -10.65
CA SER A 166 23.42 14.17 -11.09
C SER A 166 24.64 14.98 -10.66
N ASN A 167 25.37 14.52 -9.63
CA ASN A 167 26.68 15.04 -9.25
C ASN A 167 27.78 14.02 -9.62
N PRO A 168 28.18 13.90 -10.91
CA PRO A 168 29.41 13.20 -11.22
C PRO A 168 30.53 14.00 -10.55
N VAL A 169 31.09 13.45 -9.48
CA VAL A 169 32.29 13.99 -8.85
C VAL A 169 33.29 14.27 -9.97
N ARG A 170 33.66 15.55 -10.12
CA ARG A 170 34.77 15.99 -10.97
C ARG A 170 36.00 15.21 -10.53
N GLN A 171 36.29 14.11 -11.22
CA GLN A 171 37.57 13.41 -11.13
C GLN A 171 38.56 14.05 -12.08
#